data_AF-A0A7L4M9Z1-F1
#
_entry.id   AF-A0A7L4M9Z1-F1
#
_cell.length_a   1.000
_cell.length_b   1.000
_cell.length_c   1.000
_cell.angle_alpha   90.00
_cell.angle_beta   90.00
_cell.angle_gamma   90.00
#
_symmetry.space_group_name_H-M   'P 1'
#
loop_
_entity.id
_entity.type
_entity.pdbx_description
1 polymer ?
#
loop_
_entity_poly.entity_id
_entity_poly.type
_entity_poly.pdbx_seq_one_letter_code
_entity_poly.pdbx_strand_id
1 'polypeptide(L)'
;QVRQVKTIVVHPDLDMLSYESSIALMQLDVPLEYSTAVRPVCLSNSTEVLSSAYLCTVSGWGIITENGSRARWLQQTRVPVLENEICERNRYFSHPGGIPARMLSAGFVSVGGQDS
;
A
#
# COMPACT_ATOMS: atom_id res chain seq x y z
N GLN A 1 -19.02 5.61 11.10
CA GLN A 1 -19.33 7.01 10.73
C GLN A 1 -19.12 7.13 9.22
N VAL A 2 -20.17 7.40 8.44
CA VAL A 2 -20.03 7.69 6.99
C VAL A 2 -19.79 9.19 6.82
N ARG A 3 -18.88 9.59 5.93
CA ARG A 3 -18.48 10.98 5.66
C ARG A 3 -18.39 11.22 4.16
N GLN A 4 -18.66 12.43 3.72
CA GLN A 4 -18.45 12.80 2.33
C GLN A 4 -17.01 13.29 2.14
N VAL A 5 -16.50 13.13 0.92
CA VAL A 5 -15.21 13.72 0.56
C VAL A 5 -15.48 15.15 0.09
N LYS A 6 -14.86 16.12 0.77
CA LYS A 6 -14.93 17.54 0.40
C LYS A 6 -13.98 17.86 -0.75
N THR A 7 -12.74 17.37 -0.64
CA THR A 7 -11.66 17.66 -1.58
C THR A 7 -10.76 16.45 -1.74
N ILE A 8 -10.28 16.21 -2.95
CA ILE A 8 -9.22 15.25 -3.25
C ILE A 8 -8.02 16.04 -3.78
N VAL A 9 -6.85 15.84 -3.17
CA VAL A 9 -5.58 16.43 -3.61
C VAL A 9 -4.67 15.29 -4.05
N VAL A 10 -4.47 15.17 -5.36
CA VAL A 10 -3.56 14.18 -5.95
C VAL A 10 -2.15 14.75 -5.97
N HIS A 11 -1.13 13.92 -5.75
CA HIS A 11 0.26 14.37 -5.87
C HIS A 11 0.52 14.96 -7.27
N PRO A 12 1.10 16.17 -7.38
CA PRO A 12 1.29 16.83 -8.68
C PRO A 12 2.22 16.05 -9.61
N ASP A 13 3.20 15.35 -9.05
CA ASP A 13 4.19 14.56 -9.80
C ASP A 13 3.74 13.11 -10.05
N LEU A 14 2.45 12.79 -9.95
CA LEU A 14 1.93 11.47 -10.28
C LEU A 14 2.21 11.17 -11.76
N ASP A 15 3.07 10.19 -12.01
CA ASP A 15 3.27 9.63 -13.35
C ASP A 15 2.34 8.42 -13.53
N MET A 16 1.41 8.53 -14.48
CA MET A 16 0.41 7.50 -14.74
C MET A 16 0.98 6.27 -15.46
N LEU A 17 2.17 6.36 -16.05
CA LEU A 17 2.83 5.25 -16.74
C LEU A 17 3.63 4.40 -15.75
N SER A 18 4.44 5.04 -14.92
CA SER A 18 5.30 4.37 -13.93
C SER A 18 4.64 4.21 -12.56
N TYR A 19 3.46 4.81 -12.36
CA TYR A 19 2.76 4.94 -11.06
C TYR A 19 3.57 5.68 -9.99
N GLU A 20 4.61 6.37 -10.40
CA GLU A 20 5.53 7.06 -9.51
C GLU A 20 4.83 8.24 -8.83
N SER A 21 4.98 8.43 -7.52
CA SER A 21 4.19 9.38 -6.71
C SER A 21 2.69 9.08 -6.67
N SER A 22 2.30 7.80 -6.77
CA SER A 22 0.91 7.37 -6.56
C SER A 22 0.47 7.54 -5.10
N ILE A 23 0.12 8.76 -4.73
CA ILE A 23 -0.47 9.13 -3.43
C ILE A 23 -1.48 10.28 -3.60
N ALA A 24 -2.53 10.26 -2.78
CA ALA A 24 -3.52 11.33 -2.72
C ALA A 24 -4.02 11.55 -1.28
N LEU A 25 -4.41 12.79 -0.98
CA LEU A 25 -5.06 13.15 0.27
C LEU A 25 -6.56 13.37 0.01
N MET A 26 -7.39 12.81 0.88
CA MET A 26 -8.84 13.03 0.88
C MET A 26 -9.22 13.83 2.13
N GLN A 27 -9.73 15.04 1.93
CA GLN A 27 -10.27 15.86 3.01
C GLN A 27 -11.75 15.54 3.19
N LEU A 28 -12.13 15.14 4.40
CA LEU A 28 -13.53 14.90 4.75
C LEU A 28 -14.29 16.22 4.93
N ASP A 29 -15.59 16.20 4.64
CA ASP A 29 -16.51 17.32 4.87
C ASP A 29 -16.66 17.66 6.36
N VAL A 30 -16.70 16.63 7.20
CA VAL A 30 -16.78 16.71 8.66
C VAL A 30 -15.73 15.79 9.28
N PRO A 31 -15.01 16.23 10.32
CA PRO A 31 -14.06 15.38 11.04
C PRO A 31 -14.67 14.06 11.53
N LEU A 32 -13.83 13.04 11.65
CA LEU A 32 -14.20 11.78 12.31
C LEU A 32 -14.13 11.95 13.82
N GLU A 33 -15.09 11.36 14.53
CA GLU A 33 -15.01 11.22 15.97
C GLU A 33 -14.10 10.04 16.32
N TYR A 34 -13.05 10.30 17.09
CA TYR A 34 -12.11 9.27 17.52
C TYR A 34 -12.70 8.38 18.60
N SER A 35 -12.28 7.12 18.58
CA SER A 35 -12.73 6.10 19.53
C SER A 35 -11.66 5.03 19.75
N THR A 36 -12.04 3.92 20.36
CA THR A 36 -11.20 2.72 20.41
C THR A 36 -11.03 2.05 19.04
N ALA A 37 -11.98 2.25 18.11
CA ALA A 37 -11.97 1.65 16.78
C ALA A 37 -11.55 2.64 15.66
N VAL A 38 -11.56 3.95 15.93
CA VAL A 38 -11.22 5.00 14.95
C VAL A 38 -10.09 5.86 15.51
N ARG A 39 -8.90 5.73 14.91
CA ARG A 39 -7.69 6.49 15.27
C ARG A 39 -6.85 6.76 14.02
N PRO A 40 -6.11 7.89 13.98
CA PRO A 40 -5.17 8.15 12.90
C PRO A 40 -3.96 7.22 12.99
N VAL A 41 -3.33 6.97 11.84
CA VAL A 41 -1.99 6.35 11.77
C VAL A 41 -0.91 7.43 11.90
N CYS A 42 0.26 7.04 12.41
CA CYS A 42 1.42 7.92 12.44
C CYS A 42 2.01 8.09 11.04
N LEU A 43 2.58 9.27 10.77
CA LEU A 43 3.48 9.45 9.63
C LEU A 43 4.89 8.98 10.03
N SER A 44 5.57 8.30 9.12
CA SER A 44 6.97 7.93 9.31
C SER A 44 7.87 9.16 9.33
N ASN A 45 9.01 9.06 10.00
CA ASN A 45 10.01 10.12 9.93
C ASN A 45 10.68 10.10 8.53
N SER A 46 11.04 11.26 8.01
CA SER A 46 11.73 11.38 6.71
C SER A 46 13.06 10.61 6.61
N THR A 47 13.66 10.28 7.76
CA THR A 47 14.91 9.51 7.86
C THR A 47 14.71 8.04 8.21
N GLU A 48 13.46 7.59 8.34
CA GLU A 48 13.15 6.22 8.71
C GLU A 48 13.34 5.31 7.49
N VAL A 49 14.34 4.41 7.57
CA VAL A 49 14.62 3.42 6.54
C VAL A 49 14.08 2.08 6.99
N LEU A 50 13.17 1.50 6.20
CA LEU A 50 12.71 0.14 6.42
C LEU A 50 13.78 -0.82 5.90
N SER A 51 14.38 -1.60 6.82
CA SER A 51 15.38 -2.59 6.46
C SER A 51 14.74 -3.77 5.70
N SER A 52 15.53 -4.45 4.87
CA SER A 52 15.09 -5.69 4.25
C SER A 52 14.68 -6.73 5.30
N ALA A 53 13.72 -7.59 4.94
CA ALA A 53 13.07 -8.56 5.82
C ALA A 53 12.28 -7.97 7.01
N TYR A 54 12.14 -6.64 7.13
CA TYR A 54 11.23 -6.05 8.11
C TYR A 54 9.79 -6.50 7.80
N LEU A 55 9.09 -7.04 8.80
CA LEU A 55 7.72 -7.54 8.63
C LEU A 55 6.70 -6.41 8.80
N CYS A 56 6.11 -6.00 7.68
CA CYS A 56 5.01 -5.05 7.62
C CYS A 56 3.66 -5.76 7.73
N THR A 57 2.63 -5.07 8.22
CA THR A 57 1.24 -5.55 8.19
C THR A 57 0.45 -4.78 7.14
N VAL A 58 -0.21 -5.50 6.24
CA VAL A 58 -1.13 -4.93 5.24
C VAL A 58 -2.54 -5.40 5.59
N SER A 59 -3.52 -4.49 5.53
CA SER A 59 -4.91 -4.80 5.84
C SER A 59 -5.86 -4.25 4.76
N GLY A 60 -7.00 -4.92 4.57
CA GLY A 60 -7.97 -4.50 3.56
C GLY A 60 -9.15 -5.47 3.39
N TRP A 61 -10.06 -5.09 2.50
CA TRP A 61 -11.26 -5.86 2.10
C TRP A 61 -11.14 -6.39 0.67
N GLY A 62 -9.92 -6.71 0.24
CA GLY A 62 -9.63 -7.23 -1.09
C GLY A 62 -10.30 -8.59 -1.37
N ILE A 63 -10.08 -9.10 -2.57
CA ILE A 63 -10.45 -10.47 -2.94
C ILE A 63 -9.45 -11.41 -2.25
N ILE A 64 -9.95 -12.48 -1.61
CA ILE A 64 -9.14 -13.41 -0.79
C ILE A 64 -8.93 -14.78 -1.42
N THR A 65 -9.59 -15.06 -2.54
CA THR A 65 -9.50 -16.30 -3.29
C THR A 65 -9.55 -15.99 -4.78
N GLU A 66 -8.85 -16.78 -5.59
CA GLU A 66 -8.93 -16.67 -7.04
C GLU A 66 -10.41 -16.68 -7.51
N ASN A 67 -10.79 -15.68 -8.31
CA ASN A 67 -12.16 -15.48 -8.80
C ASN A 67 -13.24 -15.30 -7.70
N GLY A 68 -12.86 -14.94 -6.47
CA GLY A 68 -13.76 -14.71 -5.35
C GLY A 68 -14.35 -13.30 -5.28
N SER A 69 -15.30 -13.10 -4.36
CA SER A 69 -15.80 -11.77 -4.01
C SER A 69 -14.90 -11.06 -2.99
N ARG A 70 -15.03 -9.74 -2.87
CA ARG A 70 -14.40 -8.96 -1.80
C ARG A 70 -14.77 -9.50 -0.42
N ALA A 71 -13.80 -9.48 0.50
CA ALA A 71 -14.01 -9.95 1.86
C ALA A 71 -15.08 -9.13 2.59
N ARG A 72 -15.97 -9.81 3.32
CA ARG A 72 -16.99 -9.15 4.17
C ARG A 72 -16.37 -8.50 5.41
N TRP A 73 -15.33 -9.14 5.95
CA TRP A 73 -14.62 -8.71 7.15
C TRP A 73 -13.23 -8.20 6.78
N LEU A 74 -12.71 -7.23 7.54
CA LEU A 74 -11.36 -6.73 7.35
C LEU A 74 -10.36 -7.88 7.49
N GLN A 75 -9.49 -8.03 6.51
CA GLN A 75 -8.40 -8.99 6.54
C GLN A 75 -7.09 -8.29 6.85
N GLN A 76 -6.12 -9.05 7.36
CA GLN A 76 -4.75 -8.58 7.52
C GLN A 76 -3.76 -9.70 7.21
N THR A 77 -2.60 -9.33 6.72
CA THR A 77 -1.49 -10.24 6.46
C THR A 77 -0.16 -9.56 6.81
N ARG A 78 0.87 -10.36 7.06
CA ARG A 78 2.23 -9.88 7.28
C ARG A 78 3.10 -10.23 6.10
N VAL A 79 3.83 -9.23 5.59
CA VAL A 79 4.71 -9.37 4.43
C VAL A 79 6.08 -8.75 4.74
N PRO A 80 7.18 -9.39 4.31
CA PRO A 80 8.51 -8.82 4.49
C PRO A 80 8.76 -7.72 3.46
N VAL A 81 9.47 -6.68 3.85
CA VAL A 81 10.08 -5.73 2.92
C VAL A 81 11.13 -6.45 2.08
N LEU A 82 11.08 -6.23 0.77
CA LEU A 82 11.98 -6.81 -0.21
C LEU A 82 12.98 -5.76 -0.68
N GLU A 83 14.21 -6.21 -0.94
CA GLU A 83 15.20 -5.41 -1.65
C GLU A 83 14.75 -5.20 -3.09
N ASN A 84 14.94 -3.99 -3.62
CA ASN A 84 14.47 -3.64 -4.96
C ASN A 84 15.10 -4.56 -6.02
N GLU A 85 16.36 -4.96 -5.83
CA GLU A 85 17.08 -5.88 -6.71
C GLU A 85 16.37 -7.25 -6.81
N ILE A 86 15.78 -7.71 -5.72
CA ILE A 86 15.01 -8.97 -5.69
C ILE A 86 13.73 -8.79 -6.50
N CYS A 87 13.03 -7.66 -6.35
CA CYS A 87 11.79 -7.41 -7.08
C CYS A 87 12.02 -7.18 -8.57
N GLU A 88 13.06 -6.44 -8.95
CA GLU A 88 13.42 -6.21 -10.35
C GLU A 88 13.76 -7.51 -11.07
N ARG A 89 14.50 -8.42 -10.41
CA ARG A 89 14.84 -9.73 -10.99
C ARG A 89 13.60 -10.59 -11.25
N ASN A 90 12.58 -10.50 -10.39
CA ASN A 90 11.38 -11.36 -10.46
C ASN A 90 10.18 -10.72 -11.19
N ARG A 91 10.14 -9.39 -11.33
CA ARG A 91 9.03 -8.64 -11.94
C ARG A 91 9.46 -7.71 -13.09
N TYR A 92 10.60 -7.98 -13.71
CA TYR A 92 11.14 -7.20 -14.84
C TYR A 92 10.12 -6.89 -15.95
N PHE A 93 9.17 -7.79 -16.20
CA PHE A 93 8.13 -7.62 -17.22
C PHE A 93 6.98 -6.69 -16.82
N SER A 94 6.71 -6.51 -15.52
CA SER A 94 5.59 -5.68 -15.04
C SER A 94 5.97 -4.21 -14.85
N HIS A 95 7.26 -3.89 -14.75
CA HIS A 95 7.78 -2.51 -14.64
C HIS A 95 9.02 -2.36 -15.54
N PRO A 96 8.84 -2.13 -16.86
CA PRO A 96 9.94 -1.88 -17.78
C PRO A 96 10.59 -0.53 -17.42
N GLY A 97 11.63 -0.55 -16.59
CA GLY A 97 12.25 0.65 -16.02
C GLY A 97 12.79 0.47 -14.59
N GLY A 98 12.48 -0.65 -13.94
CA GLY A 98 12.88 -0.91 -12.55
C GLY A 98 11.86 -0.40 -11.55
N ILE A 99 12.11 -0.61 -10.26
CA ILE A 99 11.27 -0.08 -9.19
C ILE A 99 11.72 1.36 -8.88
N PRO A 100 10.86 2.36 -9.03
CA PRO A 100 11.27 3.75 -8.81
C PRO A 100 11.72 4.03 -7.38
N ALA A 101 12.59 5.03 -7.19
CA ALA A 101 13.21 5.34 -5.89
C ALA A 101 12.20 5.71 -4.78
N ARG A 102 11.01 6.18 -5.15
CA ARG A 102 9.91 6.53 -4.23
C ARG A 102 8.90 5.40 -4.03
N MET A 103 9.28 4.16 -4.35
CA MET A 103 8.52 2.94 -4.10
C MET A 103 9.34 1.94 -3.30
N LEU A 104 8.63 1.08 -2.57
CA LEU A 104 9.19 -0.08 -1.90
C LEU A 104 8.39 -1.31 -2.30
N SER A 105 9.04 -2.46 -2.25
CA SER A 105 8.36 -3.73 -2.49
C SER A 105 8.24 -4.53 -1.19
N ALA A 106 7.14 -5.27 -1.06
CA ALA A 106 6.93 -6.18 0.05
C ALA A 106 6.13 -7.39 -0.42
N GLY A 107 6.43 -8.57 0.11
CA GLY A 107 5.77 -9.80 -0.30
C GLY A 107 6.64 -11.04 -0.24
N PHE A 108 6.07 -12.19 -0.61
CA PHE A 108 6.81 -13.46 -0.67
C PHE A 108 7.09 -13.86 -2.12
N VAL A 109 8.35 -13.74 -2.54
CA VAL A 109 8.77 -13.94 -3.94
C VAL A 109 8.49 -15.35 -4.46
N SER A 110 8.55 -16.36 -3.59
CA SER A 110 8.43 -17.78 -3.95
C SER A 110 7.14 -18.46 -3.49
N VAL A 111 6.28 -17.75 -2.75
CA VAL A 111 5.03 -18.27 -2.20
C VAL A 111 3.91 -17.31 -2.60
N GLY A 112 3.32 -17.53 -3.78
CA GLY A 112 2.09 -16.84 -4.14
C GLY A 112 0.93 -17.24 -3.21
N GLY A 113 -0.17 -16.48 -3.24
CA GLY A 113 -1.41 -16.82 -2.54
C GLY A 113 -1.70 -16.05 -1.26
N GLN A 114 -0.75 -15.28 -0.72
CA GLN A 114 -0.96 -14.48 0.50
C GLN A 114 -1.09 -12.98 0.22
N ASP A 115 -0.49 -12.51 -0.87
CA ASP A 115 -0.37 -11.12 -1.32
C ASP A 115 -0.64 -10.95 -2.83
N SER A 116 -1.16 -12.00 -3.49
CA SER A 116 -1.42 -12.10 -4.93
C SER A 116 -2.89 -11.91 -5.29
#